data_AF-Q64X77-F1
#
_entry.id   AF-Q64X77-F1
#
_cell.length_a   1.000
_cell.length_b   1.000
_cell.length_c   1.000
_cell.angle_alpha   90.00
_cell.angle_beta   90.00
_cell.angle_gamma   90.00
#
_symmetry.space_group_name_H-M   'P 1'
#
loop_
_entity.id
_entity.type
_entity.pdbx_description
1 polymer ?
#
loop_
_entity_poly.entity_id
_entity_poly.type
_entity_poly.pdbx_seq_one_letter_code
_entity_poly.pdbx_strand_id
1 'polypeptide(L)'
;MSGGYFDRNVYAIGEIADSIERDIARALRPKPEKIHKDYWTIYEKDSFGSYHSYMGYLYFSNYEEAESFLLTDKTIVKAEQRYSDQHFFVEGVIFQSTKRYMSDTYDGERIPVLYSIHHCYYDRYPNDADVLELTDETIETMKEAYRQIRIAEIYATRMDWMMSGDDGEDSFRERIKEDLAEFKKEYAAKDWTHINENEE
;
A
#
# COMPACT_ATOMS: atom_id res chain seq x y z
N MET A 1 38.87 -8.57 -22.05
CA MET A 1 37.49 -8.13 -21.78
C MET A 1 37.62 -6.88 -20.93
N SER A 2 37.50 -5.68 -21.51
CA SER A 2 37.49 -4.44 -20.73
C SER A 2 36.24 -4.46 -19.84
N GLY A 3 36.40 -4.13 -18.56
CA GLY A 3 35.33 -4.16 -17.56
C GLY A 3 34.30 -3.03 -17.71
N GLY A 4 34.30 -2.29 -18.82
CA GLY A 4 33.77 -0.93 -18.88
C GLY A 4 34.61 0.02 -18.04
N TYR A 5 34.50 1.33 -18.29
CA TYR A 5 35.13 2.37 -17.47
C TYR A 5 34.42 2.52 -16.12
N PHE A 6 33.12 2.26 -16.07
CA PHE A 6 32.28 2.32 -14.88
C PHE A 6 32.02 0.95 -14.23
N ASP A 7 32.88 -0.04 -14.46
CA ASP A 7 32.77 -1.38 -13.84
C ASP A 7 31.39 -2.04 -14.00
N ARG A 8 30.75 -1.86 -15.17
CA ARG A 8 29.40 -2.36 -15.48
C ARG A 8 28.26 -1.77 -14.64
N ASN A 9 28.50 -0.77 -13.81
CA ASN A 9 27.43 -0.09 -13.05
C ASN A 9 26.40 0.62 -13.95
N VAL A 10 26.72 0.83 -15.22
CA VAL A 10 25.80 1.38 -16.22
C VAL A 10 24.53 0.52 -16.36
N TYR A 11 24.64 -0.82 -16.24
CA TYR A 11 23.47 -1.71 -16.34
C TYR A 11 22.44 -1.47 -15.23
N ALA A 12 22.87 -1.06 -14.04
CA ALA A 12 21.97 -0.76 -12.94
C ALA A 12 21.01 0.41 -13.26
N ILE A 13 21.43 1.35 -14.14
CA ILE A 13 20.56 2.45 -14.57
C ILE A 13 19.42 1.92 -15.45
N GLY A 14 19.74 0.99 -16.36
CA GLY A 14 18.77 0.29 -17.19
C GLY A 14 17.77 -0.52 -16.36
N GLU A 15 18.27 -1.32 -15.41
CA GLU A 15 17.43 -2.12 -14.49
C GLU A 15 16.43 -1.26 -13.69
N ILE A 16 16.85 -0.05 -13.26
CA ILE A 16 15.93 0.90 -12.60
C ILE A 16 14.85 1.36 -13.57
N ALA A 17 15.20 1.70 -14.81
CA ALA A 17 14.22 2.13 -15.81
C ALA A 17 13.22 1.01 -16.12
N ASP A 18 13.71 -0.22 -16.28
CA ASP A 18 12.87 -1.40 -16.54
C ASP A 18 11.90 -1.67 -15.38
N SER A 19 12.36 -1.50 -14.13
CA SER A 19 11.49 -1.59 -12.96
C SER A 19 10.39 -0.53 -12.95
N ILE A 20 10.72 0.73 -13.27
CA ILE A 20 9.73 1.82 -13.35
C ILE A 20 8.70 1.52 -14.44
N GLU A 21 9.15 1.06 -15.61
CA GLU A 21 8.25 0.68 -16.70
C GLU A 21 7.30 -0.45 -16.29
N ARG A 22 7.81 -1.50 -15.63
CA ARG A 22 6.99 -2.60 -15.10
C ARG A 22 5.95 -2.12 -14.10
N ASP A 23 6.32 -1.25 -13.18
CA ASP A 23 5.39 -0.73 -12.17
C ASP A 23 4.33 0.20 -12.79
N ILE A 24 4.68 1.01 -13.80
CA ILE A 24 3.69 1.77 -14.58
C ILE A 24 2.68 0.82 -15.24
N ALA A 25 3.17 -0.22 -15.92
CA ALA A 25 2.30 -1.19 -16.58
C ALA A 25 1.41 -1.93 -15.59
N ARG A 26 1.95 -2.32 -14.43
CA ARG A 26 1.19 -2.94 -13.33
C ARG A 26 0.11 -2.01 -12.78
N ALA A 27 0.39 -0.72 -12.62
CA ALA A 27 -0.59 0.26 -12.14
C ALA A 27 -1.70 0.56 -13.15
N LEU A 28 -1.40 0.43 -14.45
CA LEU A 28 -2.34 0.61 -15.55
C LEU A 28 -3.19 -0.64 -15.86
N ARG A 29 -2.89 -1.79 -15.23
CA ARG A 29 -3.71 -3.01 -15.38
C ARG A 29 -5.16 -2.73 -14.96
N PRO A 30 -6.15 -3.35 -15.64
CA PRO A 30 -7.52 -3.32 -15.17
C PRO A 30 -7.61 -3.81 -13.72
N LYS A 31 -8.18 -2.97 -12.86
CA LYS A 31 -8.32 -3.27 -11.43
C LYS A 31 -9.51 -4.21 -11.23
N PRO A 32 -9.39 -5.26 -10.42
CA PRO A 32 -10.52 -6.12 -10.11
C PRO A 32 -11.60 -5.34 -9.34
N GLU A 33 -12.82 -5.83 -9.40
CA GLU A 33 -13.93 -5.24 -8.65
C GLU A 33 -13.63 -5.31 -7.15
N LYS A 34 -13.84 -4.19 -6.44
CA LYS A 34 -13.67 -4.15 -4.99
C LYS A 34 -14.81 -4.94 -4.34
N ILE A 35 -14.46 -5.74 -3.34
CA ILE A 35 -15.41 -6.39 -2.47
C ILE A 35 -15.91 -5.35 -1.49
N HIS A 36 -17.20 -5.06 -1.59
CA HIS A 36 -17.88 -4.22 -0.63
C HIS A 36 -18.09 -4.97 0.69
N LYS A 37 -17.63 -4.39 1.80
CA LYS A 37 -17.87 -4.90 3.15
C LYS A 37 -18.76 -3.92 3.89
N ASP A 38 -19.92 -4.40 4.28
CA ASP A 38 -20.88 -3.71 5.14
C ASP A 38 -21.38 -4.71 6.18
N TYR A 39 -20.92 -4.56 7.41
CA TYR A 39 -21.30 -5.42 8.51
C TYR A 39 -21.15 -4.71 9.84
N TRP A 40 -21.81 -5.23 10.86
CA TRP A 40 -21.64 -4.82 12.24
C TRP A 40 -20.80 -5.85 12.99
N THR A 41 -19.93 -5.40 13.89
CA THR A 41 -19.12 -6.29 14.73
C THR A 41 -19.03 -5.76 16.15
N ILE A 42 -18.66 -6.60 17.10
CA ILE A 42 -18.52 -6.21 18.50
C ILE A 42 -17.03 -6.18 18.81
N TYR A 43 -16.58 -5.10 19.42
CA TYR A 43 -15.25 -5.07 20.01
C TYR A 43 -15.33 -5.13 21.53
N GLU A 44 -14.30 -5.72 22.11
CA GLU A 44 -14.07 -5.84 23.54
C GLU A 44 -12.85 -5.02 23.94
N LYS A 45 -13.01 -4.29 25.04
CA LYS A 45 -11.92 -3.63 25.74
C LYS A 45 -11.81 -4.20 27.14
N ASP A 46 -10.92 -5.16 27.29
CA ASP A 46 -10.62 -5.86 28.53
C ASP A 46 -9.31 -5.43 29.19
N SER A 47 -8.56 -4.51 28.58
CA SER A 47 -7.41 -3.83 29.19
C SER A 47 -7.25 -2.41 28.63
N PHE A 48 -6.47 -1.56 29.31
CA PHE A 48 -6.25 -0.19 28.85
C PHE A 48 -5.49 -0.13 27.51
N GLY A 49 -4.51 -1.02 27.32
CA GLY A 49 -3.67 -1.08 26.12
C GLY A 49 -4.21 -1.95 24.97
N SER A 50 -5.28 -2.72 25.19
CA SER A 50 -5.85 -3.61 24.18
C SER A 50 -7.25 -3.19 23.77
N TYR A 51 -7.55 -3.42 22.49
CA TYR A 51 -8.86 -3.25 21.89
C TYR A 51 -8.94 -4.21 20.70
N HIS A 52 -9.84 -5.18 20.76
CA HIS A 52 -9.88 -6.25 19.78
C HIS A 52 -11.29 -6.76 19.56
N SER A 53 -11.50 -7.49 18.46
CA SER A 53 -12.81 -8.03 18.12
C SER A 53 -13.25 -9.09 19.14
N TYR A 54 -14.46 -8.92 19.67
CA TYR A 54 -15.09 -9.86 20.58
C TYR A 54 -15.41 -11.16 19.82
N MET A 55 -14.80 -12.27 20.27
CA MET A 55 -14.87 -13.56 19.58
C MET A 55 -14.37 -13.55 18.12
N GLY A 56 -13.53 -12.58 17.76
CA GLY A 56 -12.81 -12.56 16.49
C GLY A 56 -13.67 -12.26 15.25
N TYR A 57 -14.09 -13.29 14.53
CA TYR A 57 -14.72 -13.19 13.19
C TYR A 57 -16.24 -13.10 13.25
N LEU A 58 -16.78 -12.45 14.28
CA LEU A 58 -18.21 -12.33 14.45
C LEU A 58 -18.75 -11.09 13.75
N TYR A 59 -19.67 -11.29 12.82
CA TYR A 59 -20.26 -10.25 11.98
C TYR A 59 -21.77 -10.37 11.99
N PHE A 60 -22.44 -9.23 11.95
CA PHE A 60 -23.89 -9.09 11.98
C PHE A 60 -24.37 -8.22 10.83
N SER A 61 -25.61 -8.45 10.39
CA SER A 61 -26.16 -7.71 9.25
C SER A 61 -26.68 -6.32 9.65
N ASN A 62 -26.98 -6.11 10.93
CA ASN A 62 -27.44 -4.84 11.48
C ASN A 62 -27.06 -4.71 12.95
N TYR A 63 -27.25 -3.50 13.49
CA TYR A 63 -26.96 -3.18 14.89
C TYR A 63 -27.80 -4.00 15.86
N GLU A 64 -29.09 -4.18 15.59
CA GLU A 64 -30.04 -4.84 16.49
C GLU A 64 -29.68 -6.32 16.71
N GLU A 65 -29.17 -6.99 15.68
CA GLU A 65 -28.68 -8.36 15.75
C GLU A 65 -27.42 -8.46 16.62
N ALA A 66 -26.47 -7.54 16.43
CA ALA A 66 -25.27 -7.44 17.26
C ALA A 66 -25.60 -7.14 18.73
N GLU A 67 -26.50 -6.20 18.99
CA GLU A 67 -26.97 -5.84 20.34
C GLU A 67 -27.67 -7.04 20.99
N SER A 68 -28.57 -7.69 20.27
CA SER A 68 -29.30 -8.85 20.77
C SER A 68 -28.36 -10.00 21.13
N PHE A 69 -27.36 -10.27 20.28
CA PHE A 69 -26.32 -11.26 20.54
C PHE A 69 -25.52 -10.91 21.81
N LEU A 70 -25.05 -9.67 21.93
CA LEU A 70 -24.25 -9.24 23.07
C LEU A 70 -25.02 -9.35 24.39
N LEU A 71 -26.32 -9.02 24.38
CA LEU A 71 -27.22 -9.10 25.53
C LEU A 71 -27.75 -10.52 25.84
N THR A 72 -27.33 -11.54 25.08
CA THR A 72 -27.54 -12.93 25.48
C THR A 72 -26.77 -13.25 26.77
N ASP A 73 -25.58 -12.67 26.93
CA ASP A 73 -24.85 -12.68 28.19
C ASP A 73 -25.50 -11.70 29.18
N LYS A 74 -26.21 -12.26 30.17
CA LYS A 74 -26.91 -11.49 31.21
C LYS A 74 -25.98 -10.74 32.16
N THR A 75 -24.67 -10.95 32.04
CA THR A 75 -23.66 -10.17 32.75
C THR A 75 -23.29 -8.89 32.03
N ILE A 76 -23.74 -8.68 30.79
CA ILE A 76 -23.49 -7.47 30.01
C ILE A 76 -24.75 -6.61 29.99
N VAL A 77 -24.57 -5.30 30.24
CA VAL A 77 -25.65 -4.30 30.30
C VAL A 77 -25.23 -3.04 29.55
N LYS A 78 -26.19 -2.15 29.23
CA LYS A 78 -25.86 -0.84 28.66
C LYS A 78 -24.96 -0.06 29.62
N ALA A 79 -23.92 0.56 29.07
CA ALA A 79 -22.90 1.22 29.87
C ALA A 79 -23.42 2.50 30.54
N GLU A 80 -22.83 2.85 31.68
CA GLU A 80 -23.03 4.16 32.31
C GLU A 80 -22.31 5.25 31.50
N GLN A 81 -22.93 6.43 31.38
CA GLN A 81 -22.42 7.55 30.58
C GLN A 81 -21.02 8.03 31.00
N ARG A 82 -20.59 7.79 32.24
CA ARG A 82 -19.25 8.20 32.71
C ARG A 82 -18.07 7.57 31.96
N TYR A 83 -18.29 6.42 31.31
CA TYR A 83 -17.23 5.74 30.56
C TYR A 83 -17.12 6.23 29.11
N SER A 84 -18.19 6.80 28.53
CA SER A 84 -18.09 7.40 27.19
C SER A 84 -17.19 8.64 27.18
N ASP A 85 -17.17 9.40 28.28
CA ASP A 85 -16.42 10.65 28.39
C ASP A 85 -14.90 10.44 28.44
N GLN A 86 -14.45 9.23 28.78
CA GLN A 86 -13.03 8.84 28.86
C GLN A 86 -12.45 8.39 27.51
N HIS A 87 -13.20 8.49 26.40
CA HIS A 87 -12.76 8.18 25.04
C HIS A 87 -12.19 6.75 24.87
N PHE A 88 -12.74 5.78 25.60
CA PHE A 88 -12.33 4.37 25.46
C PHE A 88 -12.55 3.79 24.06
N PHE A 89 -13.50 4.37 23.30
CA PHE A 89 -13.76 4.08 21.90
C PHE A 89 -13.97 5.38 21.12
N VAL A 90 -13.69 5.34 19.81
CA VAL A 90 -13.93 6.47 18.89
C VAL A 90 -15.43 6.77 18.74
N GLU A 91 -16.28 5.74 18.76
CA GLU A 91 -17.74 5.85 18.61
C GLU A 91 -18.50 5.78 19.96
N GLY A 92 -17.77 5.88 21.08
CA GLY A 92 -18.32 5.81 22.43
C GLY A 92 -18.59 4.39 22.94
N VAL A 93 -18.72 4.27 24.26
CA VAL A 93 -18.99 3.01 24.96
C VAL A 93 -20.48 2.71 24.92
N ILE A 94 -20.85 1.49 24.51
CA ILE A 94 -22.26 1.09 24.41
C ILE A 94 -22.67 0.14 25.53
N PHE A 95 -21.79 -0.82 25.89
CA PHE A 95 -22.09 -1.82 26.92
C PHE A 95 -20.91 -2.03 27.88
N GLN A 96 -21.22 -2.55 29.07
CA GLN A 96 -20.25 -2.88 30.10
C GLN A 96 -20.58 -4.22 30.76
N SER A 97 -19.56 -4.92 31.23
CA SER A 97 -19.74 -6.09 32.07
C SER A 97 -20.06 -5.70 33.52
N THR A 98 -20.93 -6.48 34.15
CA THR A 98 -21.26 -6.40 35.59
C THR A 98 -20.38 -7.32 36.44
N LYS A 99 -19.59 -8.20 35.81
CA LYS A 99 -18.76 -9.21 36.50
C LYS A 99 -17.28 -9.14 36.16
N ARG A 100 -16.93 -8.67 34.96
CA ARG A 100 -15.55 -8.59 34.48
C ARG A 100 -15.06 -7.15 34.56
N TYR A 101 -13.81 -6.99 34.96
CA TYR A 101 -13.12 -5.72 35.04
C TYR A 101 -11.87 -5.78 34.17
N MET A 102 -11.45 -4.64 33.65
CA MET A 102 -10.25 -4.52 32.83
C MET A 102 -9.00 -4.93 33.62
N SER A 103 -8.04 -5.55 32.94
CA SER A 103 -6.67 -5.66 33.44
C SER A 103 -5.91 -4.34 33.24
N ASP A 104 -4.83 -4.17 33.99
CA ASP A 104 -3.85 -3.09 33.80
C ASP A 104 -4.43 -1.67 33.93
N THR A 105 -5.40 -1.48 34.83
CA THR A 105 -5.89 -0.16 35.21
C THR A 105 -4.92 0.54 36.16
N TYR A 106 -4.73 1.84 35.97
CA TYR A 106 -3.93 2.66 36.87
C TYR A 106 -4.61 2.79 38.24
N ASP A 107 -3.82 2.90 39.30
CA ASP A 107 -4.27 3.20 40.67
C ASP A 107 -5.32 2.25 41.27
N GLY A 108 -5.46 1.04 40.72
CA GLY A 108 -6.40 0.03 41.21
C GLY A 108 -7.87 0.35 40.87
N GLU A 109 -8.11 1.25 39.92
CA GLU A 109 -9.46 1.58 39.48
C GLU A 109 -10.15 0.34 38.91
N ARG A 110 -11.38 0.08 39.37
CA ARG A 110 -12.19 -1.04 38.86
C ARG A 110 -13.08 -0.59 37.72
N ILE A 111 -12.48 -0.50 36.54
CA ILE A 111 -13.19 -0.23 35.28
C ILE A 111 -13.76 -1.54 34.75
N PRO A 112 -15.08 -1.64 34.49
CA PRO A 112 -15.66 -2.84 33.90
C PRO A 112 -15.09 -3.10 32.50
N VAL A 113 -15.07 -4.35 32.05
CA VAL A 113 -14.81 -4.65 30.63
C VAL A 113 -15.89 -3.97 29.80
N LEU A 114 -15.47 -3.25 28.76
CA LEU A 114 -16.36 -2.47 27.91
C LEU A 114 -16.51 -3.09 26.54
N TYR A 115 -17.67 -2.87 25.92
CA TYR A 115 -17.95 -3.34 24.57
C TYR A 115 -18.56 -2.22 23.73
N SER A 116 -18.25 -2.27 22.44
CA SER A 116 -18.76 -1.35 21.44
C SER A 116 -19.20 -2.13 20.21
N ILE A 117 -20.32 -1.73 19.63
CA ILE A 117 -20.83 -2.28 18.37
C ILE A 117 -20.40 -1.30 17.28
N HIS A 118 -19.60 -1.80 16.34
CA HIS A 118 -19.00 -1.00 15.29
C HIS A 118 -19.60 -1.34 13.93
N HIS A 119 -19.92 -0.30 13.17
CA HIS A 119 -20.29 -0.42 11.77
C HIS A 119 -19.02 -0.41 10.91
N CYS A 120 -18.73 -1.52 10.26
CA CYS A 120 -17.61 -1.66 9.35
C CYS A 120 -18.12 -1.55 7.90
N TYR A 121 -17.90 -0.39 7.29
CA TYR A 121 -18.24 -0.10 5.90
C TYR A 121 -16.97 0.32 5.15
N TYR A 122 -16.48 -0.52 4.24
CA TYR A 122 -15.33 -0.19 3.38
C TYR A 122 -15.24 -1.07 2.15
N ASP A 123 -14.62 -0.54 1.10
CA ASP A 123 -14.28 -1.27 -0.11
C ASP A 123 -12.84 -1.74 -0.05
N ARG A 124 -12.58 -2.98 -0.47
CA ARG A 124 -11.23 -3.53 -0.57
C ARG A 124 -11.09 -4.43 -1.79
N TYR A 125 -9.89 -4.50 -2.35
CA TYR A 125 -9.60 -5.51 -3.37
C TYR A 125 -9.65 -6.93 -2.75
N PRO A 126 -9.86 -7.97 -3.57
CA PRO A 126 -9.65 -9.35 -3.16
C PRO A 126 -8.27 -9.56 -2.54
N ASN A 127 -8.14 -10.48 -1.57
CA ASN A 127 -6.88 -10.68 -0.82
C ASN A 127 -5.70 -11.09 -1.72
N ASP A 128 -5.99 -11.79 -2.80
CA ASP A 128 -5.07 -12.31 -3.80
C ASP A 128 -4.84 -11.35 -4.96
N ALA A 129 -5.49 -10.18 -4.96
CA ALA A 129 -5.36 -9.21 -6.03
C ALA A 129 -4.03 -8.44 -5.92
N ASP A 130 -3.18 -8.60 -6.93
CA ASP A 130 -1.95 -7.83 -7.08
C ASP A 130 -2.23 -6.45 -7.70
N VAL A 131 -2.71 -5.51 -6.88
CA VAL A 131 -3.11 -4.16 -7.34
C VAL A 131 -2.12 -3.11 -6.85
N LEU A 132 -1.48 -2.43 -7.79
CA LEU A 132 -0.72 -1.21 -7.53
C LEU A 132 -1.62 0.01 -7.82
N GLU A 133 -2.21 0.58 -6.77
CA GLU A 133 -3.14 1.71 -6.91
C GLU A 133 -2.36 3.04 -6.88
N LEU A 134 -2.09 3.59 -8.07
CA LEU A 134 -1.49 4.91 -8.24
C LEU A 134 -2.49 5.89 -8.88
N THR A 135 -2.28 7.17 -8.60
CA THR A 135 -3.00 8.25 -9.29
C THR A 135 -2.42 8.48 -10.68
N ASP A 136 -3.23 9.00 -11.60
CA ASP A 136 -2.77 9.35 -12.95
C ASP A 136 -1.60 10.34 -12.90
N GLU A 137 -1.63 11.31 -11.97
CA GLU A 137 -0.54 12.27 -11.76
C GLU A 137 0.77 11.59 -11.33
N THR A 138 0.68 10.57 -10.47
CA THR A 138 1.86 9.80 -10.05
C THR A 138 2.39 8.98 -11.21
N ILE A 139 1.52 8.38 -12.02
CA ILE A 139 1.91 7.61 -13.22
C ILE A 139 2.63 8.50 -14.23
N GLU A 140 2.12 9.71 -14.51
CA GLU A 140 2.81 10.66 -15.41
C GLU A 140 4.17 11.10 -14.86
N THR A 141 4.27 11.29 -13.54
CA THR A 141 5.56 11.57 -12.88
C THR A 141 6.53 10.41 -13.03
N MET A 142 6.06 9.16 -12.91
CA MET A 142 6.89 7.98 -13.14
C MET A 142 7.34 7.84 -14.59
N LYS A 143 6.49 8.17 -15.58
CA LYS A 143 6.88 8.20 -17.01
C LYS A 143 7.99 9.22 -17.26
N GLU A 144 7.91 10.39 -16.63
CA GLU A 144 8.98 11.40 -16.69
C GLU A 144 10.25 10.92 -16.00
N ALA A 145 10.15 10.25 -14.85
CA ALA A 145 11.30 9.65 -14.18
C ALA A 145 11.99 8.59 -15.07
N TYR A 146 11.21 7.68 -15.67
CA TYR A 146 11.70 6.72 -16.68
C TYR A 146 12.44 7.45 -17.80
N ARG A 147 11.85 8.52 -18.36
CA ARG A 147 12.46 9.30 -19.43
C ARG A 147 13.83 9.85 -19.04
N GLN A 148 13.96 10.42 -17.85
CA GLN A 148 15.22 10.98 -17.37
C GLN A 148 16.28 9.90 -17.11
N ILE A 149 15.87 8.76 -16.56
CA ILE A 149 16.78 7.65 -16.26
C ILE A 149 17.30 7.01 -17.56
N ARG A 150 16.45 6.78 -18.57
CA ARG A 150 16.90 6.30 -19.88
C ARG A 150 17.83 7.29 -20.59
N ILE A 151 17.57 8.59 -20.47
CA ILE A 151 18.53 9.60 -20.95
C ILE A 151 19.87 9.44 -20.23
N ALA A 152 19.86 9.32 -18.89
CA ALA A 152 21.08 9.14 -18.10
C ALA A 152 21.83 7.86 -18.48
N GLU A 153 21.12 6.75 -18.73
CA GLU A 153 21.68 5.48 -19.21
C GLU A 153 22.42 5.64 -20.54
N ILE A 154 21.82 6.33 -21.51
CA ILE A 154 22.45 6.62 -22.81
C ILE A 154 23.73 7.42 -22.61
N TYR A 155 23.68 8.50 -21.81
CA TYR A 155 24.87 9.30 -21.51
C TYR A 155 25.96 8.46 -20.82
N ALA A 156 25.59 7.67 -19.81
CA ALA A 156 26.52 6.83 -19.07
C ALA A 156 27.18 5.78 -19.96
N THR A 157 26.41 5.10 -20.81
CA THR A 157 26.90 4.10 -21.77
C THR A 157 27.89 4.71 -22.75
N ARG A 158 27.54 5.87 -23.34
CA ARG A 158 28.42 6.54 -24.31
C ARG A 158 29.70 7.07 -23.68
N MET A 159 29.65 7.58 -22.44
CA MET A 159 30.84 7.95 -21.70
C MET A 159 31.69 6.72 -21.36
N ASP A 160 31.08 5.60 -20.99
CA ASP A 160 31.79 4.35 -20.67
C ASP A 160 32.66 3.88 -21.84
N TRP A 161 32.10 3.88 -23.05
CA TRP A 161 32.79 3.47 -24.27
C TRP A 161 33.91 4.44 -24.64
N MET A 162 33.66 5.75 -24.55
CA MET A 162 34.67 6.77 -24.85
C MET A 162 35.86 6.64 -23.89
N MET A 163 35.60 6.52 -22.60
CA MET A 163 36.65 6.45 -21.58
C MET A 163 37.36 5.10 -21.54
N SER A 164 36.73 4.03 -22.04
CA SER A 164 37.36 2.72 -22.24
C SER A 164 38.22 2.63 -23.51
N GLY A 165 38.15 3.65 -24.38
CA GLY A 165 38.85 3.68 -25.67
C GLY A 165 38.14 2.93 -26.80
N ASP A 166 36.89 2.50 -26.59
CA ASP A 166 36.04 1.90 -27.63
C ASP A 166 35.47 2.97 -28.58
N ASP A 167 35.32 4.20 -28.09
CA ASP A 167 34.94 5.38 -28.88
C ASP A 167 35.97 6.51 -28.78
N GLY A 168 36.14 7.24 -29.88
CA GLY A 168 36.81 8.56 -29.89
C GLY A 168 35.80 9.68 -29.64
N GLU A 169 36.29 10.91 -29.38
CA GLU A 169 35.42 12.06 -29.08
C GLU A 169 34.39 12.36 -30.19
N ASP A 170 34.77 12.23 -31.46
CA ASP A 170 33.86 12.48 -32.58
C ASP A 170 32.77 11.41 -32.64
N SER A 171 33.14 10.12 -32.51
CA SER A 171 32.19 9.00 -32.43
C SER A 171 31.21 9.17 -31.27
N PHE A 172 31.70 9.58 -30.10
CA PHE A 172 30.87 9.87 -28.93
C PHE A 172 29.82 10.94 -29.23
N ARG A 173 30.23 12.07 -29.85
CA ARG A 173 29.34 13.21 -30.16
C ARG A 173 28.29 12.88 -31.22
N GLU A 174 28.61 12.00 -32.17
CA GLU A 174 27.66 11.55 -33.20
C GLU A 174 26.66 10.56 -32.61
N ARG A 175 27.15 9.47 -32.01
CA ARG A 175 26.29 8.38 -31.50
C ARG A 175 25.35 8.83 -30.40
N ILE A 176 25.80 9.71 -29.50
CA ILE A 176 24.92 10.19 -28.44
C ILE A 176 23.71 10.97 -28.99
N LYS A 177 23.88 11.70 -30.10
CA LYS A 177 22.76 12.40 -30.74
C LYS A 177 21.81 11.43 -31.43
N GLU A 178 22.36 10.40 -32.07
CA GLU A 178 21.58 9.35 -32.72
C GLU A 178 20.73 8.59 -31.71
N ASP A 179 21.33 8.09 -30.62
CA ASP A 179 20.62 7.37 -29.56
C ASP A 179 19.54 8.21 -28.89
N LEU A 180 19.83 9.48 -28.56
CA LEU A 180 18.83 10.35 -27.96
C LEU A 180 17.66 10.62 -28.92
N ALA A 181 17.93 10.68 -30.22
CA ALA A 181 16.89 10.85 -31.24
C ALA A 181 16.08 9.57 -31.45
N GLU A 182 16.71 8.40 -31.37
CA GLU A 182 16.06 7.10 -31.39
C GLU A 182 15.17 6.91 -30.15
N PHE A 183 15.71 7.13 -28.96
CA PHE A 183 14.97 7.06 -27.70
C PHE A 183 13.77 8.00 -27.69
N LYS A 184 13.91 9.22 -28.24
CA LYS A 184 12.77 10.13 -28.35
C LYS A 184 11.62 9.56 -29.20
N LYS A 185 11.94 8.82 -30.26
CA LYS A 185 10.92 8.14 -31.10
C LYS A 185 10.31 6.95 -30.36
N GLU A 186 11.15 6.14 -29.70
CA GLU A 186 10.71 5.01 -28.88
C GLU A 186 9.75 5.47 -27.78
N TYR A 187 10.15 6.45 -26.98
CA TYR A 187 9.36 7.00 -25.89
C TYR A 187 8.01 7.54 -26.35
N ALA A 188 7.97 8.21 -27.52
CA ALA A 188 6.74 8.75 -28.08
C ALA A 188 5.77 7.65 -28.59
N ALA A 189 6.29 6.49 -28.96
CA ALA A 189 5.51 5.36 -29.46
C ALA A 189 5.29 4.25 -28.41
N LYS A 190 5.81 4.43 -27.18
CA LYS A 190 5.81 3.39 -26.14
C LYS A 190 4.39 3.05 -25.67
N ASP A 191 4.09 1.76 -25.64
CA ASP A 191 2.91 1.20 -24.99
C ASP A 191 3.22 0.90 -23.53
N TRP A 192 2.70 1.75 -22.65
CA TRP A 192 2.91 1.67 -21.20
C TRP A 192 2.12 0.56 -20.51
N THR A 193 1.26 -0.17 -21.24
CA THR A 193 0.45 -1.26 -20.69
C THR A 193 1.10 -2.64 -20.87
N HIS A 194 2.14 -2.72 -21.70
CA HIS A 194 2.83 -3.96 -21.97
C HIS A 194 3.75 -4.36 -20.81
N ILE A 195 3.74 -5.65 -20.48
CA ILE A 195 4.60 -6.22 -19.44
C ILE A 195 5.48 -7.24 -20.14
N ASN A 196 6.78 -6.96 -20.19
CA ASN A 196 7.75 -7.94 -20.65
C ASN A 196 7.83 -9.05 -19.60
N GLU A 197 7.15 -10.18 -19.85
CA GLU A 197 7.12 -11.36 -18.97
C GLU A 197 8.44 -12.15 -18.97
N ASN A 198 9.51 -11.65 -19.58
CA ASN A 198 10.77 -12.37 -19.80
C ASN A 198 11.85 -12.13 -18.72
N GLU A 199 11.47 -11.87 -17.48
CA GLU A 199 12.43 -11.82 -16.35
C GLU A 199 11.82 -12.45 -15.08
N GLU A 200 11.71 -13.79 -15.10
CA GLU A 200 11.75 -14.64 -13.89
C GLU A 200 13.08 -15.41 -13.87
#